data_AF-A0A5N1L8B4-F1
#
_entry.id   AF-A0A5N1L8B4-F1
#
_cell.length_a   1.000
_cell.length_b   1.000
_cell.length_c   1.000
_cell.angle_alpha   90.00
_cell.angle_beta   90.00
_cell.angle_gamma   90.00
#
_symmetry.space_group_name_H-M   'P 1'
#
loop_
_entity.id
_entity.type
_entity.pdbx_description
1 polymer ?
#
loop_
_entity_poly.entity_id
_entity_poly.type
_entity_poly.pdbx_seq_one_letter_code
_entity_poly.pdbx_strand_id
1 'polypeptide(L)'
;MDAQDEPMARLARRLETALDRTLAGSVSWAVTTDGPVVARLPDREFAFERNDGPDGHRWTVVVRADDAVVSKFGQFETIDSVVERVESLVHSDVRYTVCCDG
;
A
#
# COMPACT_ATOMS: atom_id res chain seq x y z
N MET A 1 -24.61 -0.99 2.74
CA MET A 1 -23.73 -1.99 3.39
C MET A 1 -22.94 -2.76 2.32
N ASP A 2 -22.37 -1.99 1.39
CA ASP A 2 -20.97 -1.90 0.96
C ASP A 2 -20.16 -3.20 0.87
N ALA A 3 -20.33 -3.95 -0.22
CA ALA A 3 -19.47 -5.08 -0.60
C ALA A 3 -17.99 -4.69 -0.84
N GLN A 4 -17.68 -3.39 -0.90
CA GLN A 4 -16.32 -2.88 -1.04
C GLN A 4 -15.60 -2.75 0.31
N ASP A 5 -16.34 -2.61 1.41
CA ASP A 5 -15.76 -2.43 2.75
C ASP A 5 -15.00 -3.67 3.23
N GLU A 6 -15.52 -4.86 2.91
CA GLU A 6 -14.93 -6.13 3.35
C GLU A 6 -13.48 -6.35 2.82
N PRO A 7 -13.18 -6.18 1.52
CA PRO A 7 -11.81 -6.25 1.03
C PRO A 7 -10.92 -5.10 1.49
N MET A 8 -11.46 -3.89 1.70
CA MET A 8 -10.69 -2.75 2.21
C MET A 8 -10.29 -2.96 3.68
N ALA A 9 -11.22 -3.42 4.52
CA ALA A 9 -10.96 -3.78 5.91
C ALA A 9 -9.97 -4.94 6.01
N ARG A 10 -10.07 -5.94 5.11
CA ARG A 10 -9.10 -7.04 5.05
C ARG A 10 -7.71 -6.56 4.67
N LEU A 11 -7.59 -5.67 3.68
CA LEU A 11 -6.30 -5.06 3.31
C LEU A 11 -5.72 -4.27 4.47
N ALA A 12 -6.51 -3.40 5.11
CA ALA A 12 -6.07 -2.60 6.25
C ALA A 12 -5.52 -3.49 7.38
N ARG A 13 -6.27 -4.51 7.80
CA ARG A 13 -5.84 -5.44 8.85
C ARG A 13 -4.56 -6.18 8.50
N ARG A 14 -4.39 -6.57 7.24
CA ARG A 14 -3.15 -7.21 6.76
C ARG A 14 -1.98 -6.24 6.75
N LEU A 15 -2.18 -5.00 6.33
CA LEU A 15 -1.17 -3.94 6.37
C LEU A 15 -0.75 -3.62 7.81
N GLU A 16 -1.71 -3.50 8.73
CA GLU A 16 -1.40 -3.28 10.16
C GLU A 16 -0.52 -4.41 10.70
N THR A 17 -0.87 -5.66 10.41
CA THR A 17 -0.07 -6.83 10.85
C THR A 17 1.32 -6.84 10.22
N ALA A 18 1.42 -6.52 8.93
CA ALA A 18 2.68 -6.49 8.20
C ALA A 18 3.59 -5.35 8.70
N LEU A 19 3.05 -4.14 8.86
CA LEU A 19 3.78 -2.97 9.36
C LEU A 19 4.21 -3.15 10.82
N ASP A 20 3.34 -3.70 11.68
CA ASP A 20 3.70 -4.05 13.06
C ASP A 20 4.90 -5.00 13.09
N ARG A 21 4.87 -6.04 12.26
CA ARG A 21 5.93 -7.05 12.19
C ARG A 21 7.24 -6.50 11.59
N THR A 22 7.14 -5.75 10.49
CA THR A 22 8.28 -5.23 9.75
C THR A 22 8.96 -4.09 10.49
N LEU A 23 8.18 -3.15 11.02
CA LEU A 23 8.72 -1.98 11.71
C LEU A 23 9.06 -2.31 13.17
N ALA A 24 8.42 -3.31 13.77
CA ALA A 24 8.67 -3.76 15.14
C ALA A 24 8.71 -2.61 16.16
N GLY A 25 7.89 -1.57 15.95
CA GLY A 25 7.86 -0.35 16.78
C GLY A 25 9.01 0.64 16.57
N SER A 26 9.86 0.45 15.55
CA SER A 26 10.97 1.35 15.24
C SER A 26 10.50 2.74 14.81
N VAL A 27 9.35 2.83 14.15
CA VAL A 27 8.74 4.08 13.68
C VAL A 27 7.24 4.07 13.93
N SER A 28 6.65 5.25 14.13
CA SER A 28 5.19 5.40 14.24
C SER A 28 4.54 5.21 12.88
N TRP A 29 3.42 4.50 12.81
CA TRP A 29 2.67 4.33 11.57
C TRP A 29 1.18 4.29 11.88
N ALA A 30 0.34 4.60 10.88
CA ALA A 30 -1.11 4.55 11.00
C ALA A 30 -1.75 4.08 9.71
N VAL A 31 -2.82 3.31 9.79
CA VAL A 31 -3.63 2.89 8.64
C VAL A 31 -5.01 3.52 8.75
N THR A 32 -5.46 4.19 7.68
CA THR A 32 -6.78 4.83 7.60
C THR A 32 -7.61 4.21 6.50
N THR A 33 -8.91 4.03 6.74
CA THR A 33 -9.87 3.43 5.80
C THR A 33 -11.10 4.32 5.55
N ASP A 34 -11.00 5.62 5.85
CA ASP A 34 -12.10 6.60 5.68
C ASP A 34 -12.38 6.93 4.19
N GLY A 35 -11.54 6.43 3.28
CA GLY A 35 -11.66 6.54 1.84
C GLY A 35 -10.85 5.41 1.18
N PRO A 36 -9.93 5.69 0.23
CA PRO A 36 -8.95 4.66 -0.14
C PRO A 36 -8.16 4.25 1.10
N VAL A 37 -7.76 2.98 1.20
CA VAL A 37 -6.89 2.54 2.28
C VAL A 37 -5.58 3.33 2.15
N VAL A 38 -5.09 3.92 3.25
CA VAL A 38 -3.81 4.64 3.27
C VAL A 38 -3.01 4.20 4.49
N ALA A 39 -1.77 3.76 4.29
CA ALA A 39 -0.81 3.53 5.35
C ALA A 39 0.18 4.70 5.41
N ARG A 40 0.19 5.43 6.52
CA ARG A 40 1.05 6.58 6.78
C ARG A 40 2.23 6.17 7.66
N LEU A 41 3.43 6.44 7.19
CA LEU A 41 4.69 6.34 7.92
C LEU A 41 5.30 7.76 8.02
N PRO A 42 6.26 8.03 8.93
CA PRO A 42 6.88 9.34 9.07
C PRO A 42 7.58 9.81 7.80
N ASP A 43 8.20 8.88 7.06
CA ASP A 43 8.97 9.20 5.86
C ASP A 43 8.13 9.18 4.58
N ARG A 44 6.96 8.51 4.57
CA ARG A 44 6.18 8.25 3.36
C ARG A 44 4.77 7.77 3.65
N GLU A 45 3.88 7.93 2.68
CA GLU A 45 2.52 7.42 2.71
C GLU A 45 2.29 6.45 1.56
N PHE A 46 1.58 5.35 1.83
CA PHE A 46 1.17 4.37 0.83
C PHE A 46 -0.35 4.43 0.69
N ALA A 47 -0.84 4.98 -0.42
CA ALA A 47 -2.25 4.98 -0.76
C ALA A 47 -2.58 3.79 -1.67
N PHE A 48 -3.67 3.08 -1.39
CA PHE A 48 -4.10 1.91 -2.12
C PHE A 48 -5.35 2.24 -2.93
N GLU A 49 -5.21 2.23 -4.25
CA GLU A 49 -6.29 2.47 -5.19
C GLU A 49 -6.80 1.12 -5.73
N ARG A 50 -8.09 0.84 -5.54
CA ARG A 50 -8.76 -0.30 -6.17
C ARG A 50 -9.45 0.17 -7.43
N ASN A 51 -9.06 -0.41 -8.56
CA ASN A 51 -9.73 -0.24 -9.84
C ASN A 51 -10.58 -1.47 -10.11
N ASP A 52 -11.90 -1.29 -10.10
CA ASP A 52 -12.85 -2.31 -10.53
C ASP A 52 -13.09 -2.14 -12.04
N GLY A 53 -12.47 -3.02 -12.83
CA GLY A 53 -12.60 -3.01 -14.28
C GLY A 53 -13.37 -4.23 -14.79
N PRO A 54 -13.72 -4.26 -16.09
CA PRO A 54 -14.31 -5.45 -16.72
C PRO A 54 -13.40 -6.68 -16.64
N ASP A 55 -12.08 -6.47 -16.51
CA ASP A 55 -11.06 -7.50 -16.32
C ASP A 55 -10.88 -7.95 -14.85
N GLY A 56 -11.72 -7.45 -13.93
CA GLY A 56 -11.68 -7.78 -12.50
C GLY A 56 -11.09 -6.68 -11.61
N HIS A 57 -10.78 -7.07 -10.36
CA HIS A 57 -10.30 -6.16 -9.33
C HIS A 57 -8.78 -5.99 -9.43
N ARG A 58 -8.30 -4.78 -9.72
CA ARG A 58 -6.87 -4.47 -9.73
C ARG A 58 -6.52 -3.45 -8.67
N TRP A 59 -5.47 -3.73 -7.92
CA TRP A 59 -4.94 -2.85 -6.90
C TRP A 59 -3.69 -2.12 -7.40
N THR A 60 -3.57 -0.87 -7.00
CA THR A 60 -2.40 -0.02 -7.25
C THR A 60 -1.95 0.59 -5.93
N VAL A 61 -0.66 0.48 -5.65
CA VAL A 61 0.02 1.09 -4.51
C VAL A 61 0.67 2.38 -4.98
N VAL A 62 0.22 3.49 -4.44
CA VAL A 62 0.78 4.82 -4.69
C VAL A 62 1.62 5.22 -3.49
N VAL A 63 2.92 5.39 -3.71
CA VAL A 63 3.84 5.91 -2.71
C VAL A 63 3.88 7.43 -2.83
N ARG A 64 3.68 8.11 -1.70
CA ARG A 64 3.80 9.55 -1.57
C ARG A 64 4.89 9.88 -0.56
N ALA A 65 5.66 10.92 -0.83
CA ALA A 65 6.60 11.51 0.10
C ALA A 65 6.48 13.04 -0.06
N ASP A 66 6.52 13.77 1.05
CA ASP A 66 6.39 15.24 1.05
C ASP A 66 5.14 15.73 0.28
N ASP A 67 3.99 15.09 0.51
CA ASP A 67 2.70 15.35 -0.18
C ASP A 67 2.70 15.09 -1.71
N ALA A 68 3.84 14.69 -2.29
CA ALA A 68 3.99 14.39 -3.72
C ALA A 68 3.96 12.89 -3.99
N VAL A 69 3.32 12.47 -5.09
CA VAL A 69 3.40 11.09 -5.58
C VAL A 69 4.80 10.85 -6.13
N VAL A 70 5.55 9.97 -5.46
CA VAL A 70 6.91 9.60 -5.87
C VAL A 70 6.94 8.36 -6.75
N SER A 71 6.07 7.38 -6.46
CA SER A 71 6.03 6.11 -7.19
C SER A 71 4.62 5.53 -7.24
N LYS A 72 4.33 4.76 -8.28
CA LYS A 72 3.13 3.94 -8.38
C LYS A 72 3.52 2.52 -8.77
N PHE A 73 3.01 1.53 -8.04
CA PHE A 73 3.17 0.11 -8.33
C PHE A 73 1.79 -0.48 -8.57
N GLY A 74 1.55 -1.02 -9.75
CA GLY A 74 0.19 -1.31 -10.20
C GLY A 74 -0.07 -2.75 -10.63
N GLN A 75 -1.36 -2.99 -10.88
CA GLN A 75 -1.95 -4.20 -11.44
C GLN A 75 -1.89 -5.46 -10.56
N PHE A 76 -1.92 -5.30 -9.23
CA PHE A 76 -2.01 -6.45 -8.34
C PHE A 76 -3.43 -7.01 -8.33
N GLU A 77 -3.56 -8.31 -8.58
CA GLU A 77 -4.85 -9.01 -8.56
C GLU A 77 -5.26 -9.43 -7.14
N THR A 78 -4.31 -9.45 -6.19
CA THR A 78 -4.54 -9.91 -4.82
C THR A 78 -4.04 -8.94 -3.76
N ILE A 79 -4.70 -8.94 -2.60
CA ILE A 79 -4.29 -8.21 -1.40
C ILE A 79 -2.91 -8.68 -0.91
N ASP A 80 -2.61 -9.97 -1.05
CA ASP A 80 -1.35 -10.53 -0.58
C ASP A 80 -0.17 -9.92 -1.35
N SER A 81 -0.26 -9.85 -2.68
CA SER A 81 0.77 -9.21 -3.52
C SER A 81 0.95 -7.71 -3.23
N VAL A 82 -0.13 -7.02 -2.84
CA VAL A 82 -0.09 -5.63 -2.41
C VAL A 82 0.68 -5.49 -1.09
N VAL A 83 0.38 -6.33 -0.11
CA VAL A 83 1.01 -6.31 1.21
C VAL A 83 2.49 -6.69 1.13
N GLU A 84 2.81 -7.75 0.39
CA GLU A 84 4.20 -8.15 0.12
C GLU A 84 5.01 -7.01 -0.52
N ARG A 85 4.39 -6.27 -1.46
CA ARG A 85 5.03 -5.10 -2.07
C ARG A 85 5.32 -4.02 -1.03
N VAL A 86 4.39 -3.74 -0.12
CA VAL A 86 4.59 -2.73 0.94
C VAL A 86 5.67 -3.18 1.90
N GLU A 87 5.67 -4.43 2.35
CA GLU A 87 6.73 -4.98 3.20
C GLU A 87 8.10 -4.83 2.54
N SER A 88 8.20 -5.13 1.25
CA SER A 88 9.43 -4.94 0.47
C SER A 88 9.86 -3.46 0.38
N LEU A 89 8.90 -2.53 0.20
CA LEU A 89 9.17 -1.08 0.14
C LEU A 89 9.49 -0.47 1.51
N VAL A 90 9.05 -1.09 2.60
CA VAL A 90 9.40 -0.67 3.97
C VAL A 90 10.78 -1.21 4.35
N HIS A 91 11.09 -2.46 4.00
CA HIS A 91 12.40 -3.08 4.26
C HIS A 91 13.52 -2.54 3.36
N SER A 92 13.23 -2.27 2.10
CA SER A 92 14.16 -1.54 1.26
C SER A 92 14.15 -0.10 1.74
N ASP A 93 15.20 0.29 2.45
CA ASP A 93 15.69 1.66 2.41
C ASP A 93 15.93 1.96 0.92
N VAL A 94 14.89 2.44 0.21
CA VAL A 94 14.87 2.46 -1.26
C VAL A 94 15.88 3.50 -1.72
N ARG A 95 17.13 3.05 -1.88
CA ARG A 95 18.02 3.57 -2.91
C ARG A 95 17.27 3.41 -4.22
N TYR A 96 16.72 4.53 -4.67
CA TYR A 96 16.08 4.76 -5.96
C TYR A 96 16.68 3.89 -7.07
N THR A 97 16.15 2.69 -7.29
CA THR A 97 16.28 1.99 -8.56
C THR A 97 15.07 2.39 -9.37
N VAL A 98 15.24 3.49 -10.12
CA VAL A 98 14.41 3.81 -11.27
C VAL A 98 14.39 2.57 -12.16
N CYS A 99 13.29 1.82 -12.15
CA CYS A 99 13.02 0.89 -13.24
C CYS A 99 12.58 1.75 -14.43
N CYS A 100 13.54 2.06 -15.31
CA CYS A 100 13.20 2.40 -16.69
C CYS A 100 12.43 1.20 -17.27
N ASP A 101 11.21 1.50 -17.69
CA ASP A 101 10.43 0.73 -18.65
C ASP A 101 11.34 0.30 -19.82
N GLY A 102 11.38 -1.00 -20.12
CA GLY A 102 12.13 -1.60 -21.21
C GLY A 102 11.19 -2.08 -22.31
#